data_AF-A0A4R4XGA5-F1
#
_entry.id   AF-A0A4R4XGA5-F1
#
_cell.length_a   1.000
_cell.length_b   1.000
_cell.length_c   1.000
_cell.angle_alpha   90.00
_cell.angle_beta   90.00
_cell.angle_gamma   90.00
#
_symmetry.space_group_name_H-M   'P 1'
#
loop_
_entity.id
_entity.type
_entity.pdbx_description
1 polymer ?
#
loop_
_entity_poly.entity_id
_entity_poly.type
_entity_poly.pdbx_seq_one_letter_code
_entity_poly.pdbx_strand_id
1 'polypeptide(L)'
;MMTPLVGAAALITLPALGTVPATAQTHAAGTVRLAHIPQQVLADQLTGRLGSQHAGSFVDSAGNLVVNVTSAAAAEQVRAAGAQARVVKHGIKPLTAAKTELDRFAGTAGTTGLSWGVDVMSNAVVVSVPKNDDDAATKAFVKRARALGQTVQIKRVPAAPRLHLGPGDAITTGGSRCSVSAIGVAGGTEYVMTAGHCTNIGATWSAGGQTVGTRQISRFPGDDYGTIRSAGQVQLDNAQLTEVGRPAVGTQIQKKGSTTGTTSGRLVGYDRTVNYQEGAVRQMIETTACSQPGDSGGSLQAGNIAVGITSGGTTGGCGANFQSFFQPLDEAMQAQGATLK
;
A
#
# COMPACT_ATOMS: atom_id res chain seq x y z
N MET A 1 23.61 -31.36 -77.17
CA MET A 1 22.95 -30.22 -76.52
C MET A 1 23.31 -30.22 -75.04
N MET A 2 24.03 -29.17 -74.61
CA MET A 2 24.03 -28.48 -73.30
C MET A 2 24.09 -29.36 -72.03
N THR A 3 25.27 -29.59 -71.44
CA THR A 3 26.06 -28.80 -70.46
C THR A 3 25.86 -29.24 -69.00
N PRO A 4 26.93 -29.22 -68.17
CA PRO A 4 27.04 -29.97 -66.91
C PRO A 4 26.69 -29.14 -65.67
N LEU A 5 26.58 -29.85 -64.53
CA LEU A 5 26.46 -29.32 -63.17
C LEU A 5 27.55 -28.27 -62.85
N VAL A 6 27.11 -27.10 -62.37
CA VAL A 6 27.89 -26.17 -61.54
C VAL A 6 26.98 -25.71 -60.40
N GLY A 7 27.52 -25.72 -59.18
CA GLY A 7 26.78 -25.53 -57.94
C GLY A 7 26.30 -24.11 -57.64
N ALA A 8 25.42 -24.02 -56.65
CA ALA A 8 25.11 -22.79 -55.94
C ALA A 8 24.96 -23.10 -54.45
N ALA A 9 25.88 -22.55 -53.64
CA ALA A 9 25.77 -22.50 -52.20
C ALA A 9 24.59 -21.58 -51.81
N ALA A 10 23.72 -22.06 -50.93
CA ALA A 10 22.61 -21.28 -50.40
C ALA A 10 23.14 -20.15 -49.49
N LEU A 11 22.94 -18.89 -49.90
CA LEU A 11 23.08 -17.74 -49.01
C LEU A 11 21.92 -17.73 -48.01
N ILE A 12 22.24 -17.86 -46.73
CA ILE A 12 21.33 -17.61 -45.62
C ILE A 12 21.30 -16.10 -45.37
N THR A 13 20.20 -15.44 -45.70
CA THR A 13 19.94 -14.05 -45.29
C THR A 13 19.33 -14.04 -43.89
N LEU A 14 20.10 -13.62 -42.88
CA LEU A 14 19.55 -13.30 -41.55
C LEU A 14 18.74 -11.99 -41.62
N PRO A 15 17.56 -11.90 -40.96
CA PRO A 15 16.89 -10.62 -40.79
C PRO A 15 17.66 -9.76 -39.77
N ALA A 16 17.94 -8.52 -40.16
CA ALA A 16 18.55 -7.52 -39.30
C ALA A 16 17.62 -7.19 -38.12
N LEU A 17 18.13 -7.40 -36.90
CA LEU A 17 17.51 -6.93 -35.67
C LEU A 17 17.55 -5.40 -35.65
N GLY A 18 16.39 -4.77 -35.88
CA GLY A 18 16.21 -3.34 -35.67
C GLY A 18 16.38 -2.99 -34.20
N THR A 19 17.39 -2.18 -33.89
CA THR A 19 17.58 -1.59 -32.57
C THR A 19 16.54 -0.50 -32.36
N VAL A 20 15.48 -0.80 -31.61
CA VAL A 20 14.57 0.23 -31.10
C VAL A 20 15.31 0.96 -29.98
N PRO A 21 15.62 2.26 -30.08
CA PRO A 21 16.17 2.99 -28.95
C PRO A 21 15.06 3.12 -27.90
N ALA A 22 15.22 2.42 -26.79
CA ALA A 22 14.45 2.66 -25.59
C ALA A 22 14.80 4.03 -25.04
N THR A 23 14.11 5.09 -25.48
CA THR A 23 14.12 6.37 -24.79
C THR A 23 13.24 6.25 -23.54
N ALA A 24 13.78 5.64 -22.50
CA ALA A 24 13.22 5.77 -21.16
C ALA A 24 13.40 7.24 -20.76
N GLN A 25 12.34 8.04 -20.82
CA GLN A 25 12.32 9.39 -20.27
C GLN A 25 12.45 9.28 -18.75
N THR A 26 13.68 9.36 -18.23
CA THR A 26 13.94 9.56 -16.81
C THR A 26 13.39 10.94 -16.44
N HIS A 27 12.18 10.97 -15.88
CA HIS A 27 11.67 12.17 -15.23
C HIS A 27 12.61 12.46 -14.07
N ALA A 28 13.27 13.63 -14.10
CA ALA A 28 14.04 14.10 -12.96
C ALA A 28 13.10 14.09 -11.74
N ALA A 29 13.49 13.36 -10.70
CA ALA A 29 12.73 13.33 -9.45
C ALA A 29 12.59 14.79 -8.97
N GLY A 30 11.37 15.31 -8.95
CA GLY A 30 11.11 16.66 -8.45
C GLY A 30 11.63 16.79 -7.02
N THR A 31 12.23 17.94 -6.68
CA THR A 31 12.59 18.24 -5.30
C THR A 31 11.33 18.20 -4.43
N VAL A 32 11.33 17.31 -3.45
CA VAL A 32 10.24 17.17 -2.48
C VAL A 32 10.15 18.47 -1.69
N ARG A 33 9.05 19.22 -1.86
CA ARG A 33 8.74 20.35 -0.98
C ARG A 33 8.18 19.81 0.33
N LEU A 34 9.03 19.74 1.36
CA LEU A 34 8.60 19.40 2.71
C LEU A 34 7.65 20.48 3.24
N ALA A 35 6.62 20.05 3.98
CA ALA A 35 5.75 20.97 4.69
C ALA A 35 6.56 21.76 5.72
N HIS A 36 6.27 23.06 5.87
CA HIS A 36 6.90 23.88 6.88
C HIS A 36 6.17 23.70 8.21
N ILE A 37 6.73 22.88 9.10
CA ILE A 37 6.20 22.66 10.44
C ILE A 37 7.07 23.47 11.41
N PRO A 38 6.58 24.58 12.01
CA PRO A 38 7.42 25.48 12.82
C PRO A 38 8.19 24.78 13.94
N GLN A 39 7.55 23.83 14.62
CA GLN A 39 8.17 23.05 15.69
C GLN A 39 9.32 22.16 15.18
N GLN A 40 9.19 21.61 13.97
CA GLN A 40 10.24 20.81 13.35
C GLN A 40 11.45 21.67 12.99
N VAL A 41 11.23 22.89 12.48
CA VAL A 41 12.30 23.84 12.17
C VAL A 41 13.10 24.21 13.42
N LEU A 42 12.42 24.51 14.53
CA LEU A 42 13.08 24.81 15.80
C LEU A 42 13.84 23.59 16.34
N ALA A 43 13.25 22.38 16.23
CA ALA A 43 13.90 21.15 16.63
C ALA A 43 15.18 20.85 15.83
N ASP A 44 15.17 21.10 14.52
CA ASP A 44 16.33 20.93 13.64
C ASP A 44 17.45 21.93 13.97
N GLN A 45 17.09 23.20 14.22
CA GLN A 45 18.03 24.24 14.66
C GLN A 45 18.69 23.89 16.00
N LEU A 46 17.89 23.45 16.97
CA LEU A 46 18.40 23.02 18.28
C LEU A 46 19.27 21.77 18.15
N THR A 47 18.88 20.80 17.34
CA THR A 47 19.68 19.60 17.06
C THR A 47 21.04 19.95 16.48
N GLY A 48 21.09 20.84 15.48
CA GLY A 48 22.34 21.30 14.89
C GLY A 48 23.24 22.03 15.88
N ARG A 49 22.67 22.88 16.74
CA ARG A 49 23.41 23.64 17.76
C ARG A 49 23.96 22.76 18.88
N LEU A 50 23.16 21.82 19.37
CA LEU A 50 23.51 20.96 20.51
C LEU A 50 24.51 19.87 20.13
N GLY A 51 24.64 19.54 18.83
CA GLY A 51 25.53 18.48 18.36
C GLY A 51 25.27 17.18 19.11
N SER A 52 26.29 16.52 19.67
CA SER A 52 26.12 15.25 20.38
C SER A 52 25.41 15.34 21.74
N GLN A 53 25.02 16.54 22.20
CA GLN A 53 24.33 16.72 23.49
C GLN A 53 22.82 16.48 23.42
N HIS A 54 22.26 16.35 22.21
CA HIS A 54 20.84 16.02 22.02
C HIS A 54 20.56 14.50 22.06
N ALA A 55 19.30 14.16 22.36
CA ALA A 55 18.77 12.81 22.38
C ALA A 55 17.39 12.74 21.69
N GLY A 56 17.21 13.55 20.64
CA GLY A 56 15.96 13.70 19.90
C GLY A 56 14.96 14.66 20.55
N SER A 57 13.84 14.86 19.89
CA SER A 57 12.77 15.77 20.32
C SER A 57 11.40 15.19 19.98
N PHE A 58 10.37 15.62 20.71
CA PHE A 58 8.99 15.21 20.52
C PHE A 58 8.04 16.34 20.93
N VAL A 59 6.78 16.23 20.53
CA VAL A 59 5.72 17.13 20.98
C VAL A 59 4.94 16.44 22.10
N ASP A 60 4.78 17.11 23.23
CA ASP A 60 4.01 16.58 24.36
C ASP A 60 2.49 16.67 24.10
N SER A 61 1.68 16.13 25.02
CA SER A 61 0.22 16.17 24.91
C SER A 61 -0.38 17.58 24.99
N ALA A 62 0.38 18.57 25.46
CA ALA A 62 -0.02 19.97 25.49
C ALA A 62 0.43 20.75 24.24
N GLY A 63 1.06 20.07 23.27
CA GLY A 63 1.53 20.67 22.03
C GLY A 63 2.89 21.37 22.16
N ASN A 64 3.63 21.19 23.26
CA ASN A 64 4.95 21.82 23.43
C ASN A 64 6.05 20.98 22.81
N LEU A 65 7.02 21.63 22.16
CA LEU A 65 8.26 20.98 21.74
C LEU A 65 9.14 20.68 22.96
N VAL A 66 9.41 19.40 23.19
CA VAL A 66 10.34 18.89 24.20
C VAL A 66 11.60 18.37 23.49
N VAL A 67 12.77 18.89 23.87
CA VAL A 67 14.07 18.43 23.38
C VAL A 67 14.77 17.67 24.50
N ASN A 68 15.11 16.41 24.22
CA ASN A 68 15.90 15.61 25.12
C ASN A 68 17.38 15.99 25.01
N VAL A 69 18.05 16.12 26.14
CA VAL A 69 19.47 16.47 26.23
C VAL A 69 20.18 15.65 27.29
N THR A 70 21.51 15.56 27.25
CA THR A 70 22.30 14.76 28.21
C THR A 70 22.99 15.57 29.30
N SER A 71 22.81 16.90 29.33
CA SER A 71 23.41 17.77 30.35
C SER A 71 22.51 18.94 30.73
N ALA A 72 22.71 19.49 31.93
CA ALA A 72 22.01 20.69 32.39
C ALA A 72 22.36 21.92 31.52
N ALA A 73 23.62 22.05 31.08
CA ALA A 73 24.04 23.15 30.22
C ALA A 73 23.32 23.14 28.86
N ALA A 74 23.15 21.95 28.26
CA ALA A 74 22.34 21.80 27.05
C ALA A 74 20.87 22.11 27.28
N ALA A 75 20.34 21.78 28.47
CA ALA A 75 18.96 22.08 28.84
C ALA A 75 18.71 23.60 28.89
N GLU A 76 19.64 24.39 29.42
CA GLU A 76 19.52 25.85 29.42
C GLU A 76 19.51 26.44 28.01
N GLN A 77 20.32 25.90 27.08
CA GLN A 77 20.30 26.34 25.68
C GLN A 77 18.94 26.08 25.00
N VAL A 78 18.30 24.95 25.32
CA VAL A 78 16.96 24.60 24.81
C VAL A 78 15.91 25.56 25.36
N ARG A 79 15.92 25.84 26.67
CA ARG A 79 14.97 26.77 27.30
C ARG A 79 15.13 28.19 26.79
N ALA A 80 16.38 28.64 26.61
CA ALA A 80 16.68 29.95 26.04
C ALA A 80 16.16 30.11 24.59
N ALA A 81 15.97 29.01 23.87
CA ALA A 81 15.40 29.00 22.52
C ALA A 81 13.86 28.85 22.52
N GLY A 82 13.20 28.86 23.68
CA GLY A 82 11.74 28.78 23.79
C GLY A 82 11.15 27.36 23.73
N ALA A 83 11.98 26.31 23.84
CA ALA A 83 11.52 24.92 23.90
C ALA A 83 11.65 24.35 25.32
N GLN A 84 10.93 23.27 25.60
CA GLN A 84 11.08 22.54 26.86
C GLN A 84 12.28 21.59 26.79
N ALA A 85 13.07 21.55 27.86
CA ALA A 85 14.22 20.67 27.95
C ALA A 85 13.95 19.50 28.89
N ARG A 86 14.30 18.28 28.47
CA ARG A 86 14.28 17.09 29.32
C ARG A 86 15.66 16.45 29.36
N VAL A 87 16.27 16.40 30.54
CA VAL A 87 17.56 15.72 30.71
C VAL A 87 17.31 14.21 30.75
N VAL A 88 18.00 13.47 29.89
CA VAL A 88 17.86 12.02 29.73
C VAL A 88 19.20 11.32 29.80
N LYS A 89 19.16 10.01 30.01
CA LYS A 89 20.35 9.19 30.25
C LYS A 89 21.16 8.91 28.99
N HIS A 90 20.48 8.61 27.89
CA HIS A 90 21.10 8.17 26.65
C HIS A 90 21.06 9.30 25.61
N GLY A 91 22.23 9.70 25.11
CA GLY A 91 22.32 10.54 23.91
C GLY A 91 21.82 9.81 22.66
N ILE A 92 21.65 10.51 21.54
CA ILE A 92 21.14 9.86 20.33
C ILE A 92 22.10 8.77 19.79
N LYS A 93 23.41 8.99 19.87
CA LYS A 93 24.44 8.08 19.32
C LYS A 93 24.33 6.64 19.83
N PRO A 94 24.31 6.37 21.15
CA PRO A 94 24.16 5.00 21.65
C PRO A 94 22.81 4.36 21.27
N LEU A 95 21.73 5.15 21.19
CA LEU A 95 20.42 4.65 20.75
C LEU A 95 20.44 4.24 19.27
N THR A 96 21.02 5.08 18.41
CA THR A 96 21.19 4.77 16.99
C THR A 96 22.08 3.54 16.79
N ALA A 97 23.19 3.42 17.52
CA ALA A 97 24.07 2.27 17.44
C ALA A 97 23.34 0.96 17.83
N ALA A 98 22.56 0.97 18.91
CA ALA A 98 21.76 -0.18 19.32
C ALA A 98 20.70 -0.54 18.27
N LYS A 99 20.00 0.44 17.68
CA LYS A 99 19.06 0.20 16.58
C LYS A 99 19.77 -0.43 15.36
N THR A 100 20.92 0.12 14.95
CA THR A 100 21.69 -0.40 13.82
C THR A 100 22.15 -1.85 14.04
N GLU A 101 22.45 -2.24 15.28
CA GLU A 101 22.75 -3.64 15.60
C GLU A 101 21.53 -4.55 15.41
N LEU A 102 20.35 -4.11 15.87
CA LEU A 102 19.10 -4.85 15.67
C LEU A 102 18.69 -4.95 14.20
N ASP A 103 18.94 -3.91 13.41
CA ASP A 103 18.62 -3.87 11.97
C ASP A 103 19.31 -5.01 11.19
N ARG A 104 20.46 -5.52 11.67
CA ARG A 104 21.15 -6.67 11.05
C ARG A 104 20.35 -7.97 11.08
N PHE A 105 19.33 -8.06 11.93
CA PHE A 105 18.44 -9.22 12.03
C PHE A 105 17.15 -9.06 11.23
N ALA A 106 16.92 -7.90 10.59
CA ALA A 106 15.73 -7.65 9.79
C ALA A 106 15.57 -8.71 8.68
N GLY A 107 14.36 -9.24 8.56
CA GLY A 107 14.03 -10.27 7.56
C GLY A 107 14.38 -11.71 7.98
N THR A 108 14.95 -11.92 9.17
CA THR A 108 15.15 -13.27 9.70
C THR A 108 13.86 -13.82 10.32
N ALA A 109 13.71 -15.16 10.35
CA ALA A 109 12.51 -15.82 10.86
C ALA A 109 12.11 -15.34 12.27
N GLY A 110 13.07 -15.18 13.19
CA GLY A 110 12.84 -14.75 14.58
C GLY A 110 12.54 -13.25 14.76
N THR A 111 12.38 -12.49 13.66
CA THR A 111 11.96 -11.09 13.68
C THR A 111 10.61 -10.87 13.00
N THR A 112 9.98 -11.93 12.49
CA THR A 112 8.69 -11.84 11.79
C THR A 112 7.63 -11.32 12.74
N GLY A 113 6.98 -10.20 12.40
CA GLY A 113 5.94 -9.60 13.24
C GLY A 113 6.44 -8.81 14.44
N LEU A 114 7.76 -8.62 14.59
CA LEU A 114 8.35 -7.70 15.57
C LEU A 114 8.56 -6.32 14.94
N SER A 115 8.68 -5.29 15.78
CA SER A 115 9.14 -3.97 15.36
C SER A 115 10.13 -3.40 16.37
N TRP A 116 11.06 -2.56 15.91
CA TRP A 116 11.96 -1.83 16.80
C TRP A 116 12.35 -0.46 16.26
N GLY A 117 12.69 0.45 17.16
CA GLY A 117 13.12 1.79 16.80
C GLY A 117 13.56 2.61 18.00
N VAL A 118 14.25 3.71 17.73
CA VAL A 118 14.56 4.72 18.76
C VAL A 118 13.26 5.40 19.14
N ASP A 119 12.89 5.27 20.41
CA ASP A 119 11.79 5.99 21.03
C ASP A 119 12.38 7.10 21.92
N VAL A 120 12.29 8.32 21.41
CA VAL A 120 12.78 9.52 22.11
C VAL A 120 11.93 9.83 23.34
N MET A 121 10.68 9.39 23.43
CA MET A 121 9.83 9.63 24.59
C MET A 121 10.27 8.77 25.78
N SER A 122 10.60 7.50 25.56
CA SER A 122 11.15 6.59 26.58
C SER A 122 12.68 6.62 26.71
N ASN A 123 13.37 7.35 25.84
CA ASN A 123 14.84 7.43 25.75
C ASN A 123 15.51 6.06 25.62
N ALA A 124 14.93 5.18 24.81
CA ALA A 124 15.40 3.82 24.58
C ALA A 124 15.14 3.38 23.13
N VAL A 125 15.75 2.27 22.74
CA VAL A 125 15.34 1.48 21.58
C VAL A 125 14.27 0.50 22.05
N VAL A 126 13.03 0.72 21.64
CA VAL A 126 11.91 -0.15 22.03
C VAL A 126 11.77 -1.26 21.01
N VAL A 127 11.80 -2.51 21.46
CA VAL A 127 11.51 -3.71 20.67
C VAL A 127 10.13 -4.22 21.06
N SER A 128 9.17 -4.09 20.16
CA SER A 128 7.82 -4.59 20.34
C SER A 128 7.73 -6.05 19.90
N VAL A 129 7.32 -6.92 20.82
CA VAL A 129 7.18 -8.36 20.58
C VAL A 129 5.73 -8.76 20.86
N PRO A 130 5.03 -9.44 19.94
CA PRO A 130 3.68 -9.92 20.20
C PRO A 130 3.62 -10.79 21.46
N LYS A 131 2.54 -10.68 22.24
CA LYS A 131 2.36 -11.41 23.51
C LYS A 131 2.45 -12.93 23.34
N ASN A 132 1.99 -13.45 22.20
CA ASN A 132 1.91 -14.88 21.92
C ASN A 132 3.09 -15.40 21.09
N ASP A 133 4.09 -14.55 20.81
CA ASP A 133 5.26 -14.92 20.02
C ASP A 133 6.41 -15.34 20.95
N ASP A 134 6.59 -16.66 21.06
CA ASP A 134 7.49 -17.34 21.98
C ASP A 134 8.24 -18.51 21.33
N ASP A 135 8.36 -18.54 20.00
CA ASP A 135 9.16 -19.55 19.33
C ASP A 135 10.67 -19.40 19.63
N ALA A 136 11.44 -20.43 19.31
CA ALA A 136 12.87 -20.48 19.62
C ALA A 136 13.66 -19.37 18.89
N ALA A 137 13.30 -19.02 17.67
CA ALA A 137 13.96 -17.98 16.89
C ALA A 137 13.67 -16.60 17.48
N THR A 138 12.41 -16.30 17.82
CA THR A 138 12.01 -15.05 18.50
C THR A 138 12.69 -14.92 19.87
N LYS A 139 12.70 -15.99 20.68
CA LYS A 139 13.42 -16.01 21.97
C LYS A 139 14.92 -15.72 21.80
N ALA A 140 15.54 -16.28 20.77
CA ALA A 140 16.95 -16.07 20.48
C ALA A 140 17.22 -14.62 20.02
N PHE A 141 16.32 -14.00 19.26
CA PHE A 141 16.41 -12.57 18.92
C PHE A 141 16.24 -11.70 20.17
N VAL A 142 15.21 -11.92 20.98
CA VAL A 142 14.96 -11.17 22.22
C VAL A 142 16.15 -11.26 23.19
N LYS A 143 16.81 -12.41 23.28
CA LYS A 143 18.05 -12.57 24.07
C LYS A 143 19.17 -11.68 23.55
N ARG A 144 19.38 -11.62 22.23
CA ARG A 144 20.37 -10.74 21.60
C ARG A 144 20.03 -9.26 21.81
N ALA A 145 18.77 -8.88 21.66
CA ALA A 145 18.32 -7.52 21.90
C ALA A 145 18.57 -7.07 23.34
N ARG A 146 18.30 -7.94 24.33
CA ARG A 146 18.62 -7.67 25.75
C ARG A 146 20.13 -7.55 26.02
N ALA A 147 20.97 -8.22 25.23
CA ALA A 147 22.42 -8.15 25.38
C ALA A 147 23.01 -6.76 25.00
N LEU A 148 22.23 -5.91 24.31
CA LEU A 148 22.58 -4.50 24.03
C LEU A 148 22.42 -3.58 25.26
N GLY A 149 22.00 -4.16 26.40
CA GLY A 149 21.97 -3.51 27.70
C GLY A 149 20.82 -2.51 27.85
N GLN A 150 21.05 -1.49 28.69
CA GLN A 150 20.01 -0.56 29.15
C GLN A 150 19.47 0.37 28.05
N THR A 151 20.09 0.38 26.87
CA THR A 151 19.58 1.13 25.72
C THR A 151 18.36 0.48 25.08
N VAL A 152 18.09 -0.80 25.33
CA VAL A 152 16.98 -1.55 24.73
C VAL A 152 15.90 -1.87 25.76
N GLN A 153 14.64 -1.64 25.39
CA GLN A 153 13.47 -2.05 26.17
C GLN A 153 12.62 -3.03 25.37
N ILE A 154 12.35 -4.21 25.93
CA ILE A 154 11.43 -5.19 25.33
C ILE A 154 10.01 -4.89 25.80
N LYS A 155 9.11 -4.62 24.86
CA LYS A 155 7.70 -4.33 25.12
C LYS A 155 6.83 -5.45 24.55
N ARG A 156 6.04 -6.10 25.39
CA ARG A 156 5.03 -7.07 24.91
C ARG A 156 3.81 -6.32 24.39
N VAL A 157 3.43 -6.56 23.14
CA VAL A 157 2.29 -5.90 22.47
C VAL A 157 1.19 -6.90 22.11
N PRO A 158 -0.10 -6.50 22.06
CA PRO A 158 -1.21 -7.44 21.88
C PRO A 158 -1.10 -8.33 20.63
N ALA A 159 -0.57 -7.82 19.52
CA ALA A 159 -0.46 -8.54 18.26
C ALA A 159 0.72 -8.02 17.42
N ALA A 160 1.11 -8.81 16.41
CA ALA A 160 2.06 -8.39 15.38
C ALA A 160 1.45 -7.32 14.45
N PRO A 161 2.27 -6.42 13.86
CA PRO A 161 1.85 -5.61 12.73
C PRO A 161 1.35 -6.52 11.60
N ARG A 162 0.23 -6.15 10.97
CA ARG A 162 -0.30 -6.83 9.79
C ARG A 162 -0.44 -5.84 8.66
N LEU A 163 -0.30 -6.35 7.44
CA LEU A 163 -0.73 -5.59 6.28
C LEU A 163 -2.25 -5.43 6.36
N HIS A 164 -2.67 -4.19 6.20
CA HIS A 164 -4.04 -3.84 5.94
C HIS A 164 -4.29 -4.02 4.45
N LEU A 165 -5.45 -4.57 4.09
CA LEU A 165 -5.89 -4.70 2.72
C LEU A 165 -7.24 -4.00 2.58
N GLY A 166 -7.30 -3.05 1.67
CA GLY A 166 -8.48 -2.24 1.44
C GLY A 166 -8.58 -1.71 0.01
N PRO A 167 -9.46 -0.73 -0.21
CA PRO A 167 -9.75 -0.20 -1.53
C PRO A 167 -8.52 0.25 -2.34
N GLY A 168 -8.28 -0.42 -3.47
CA GLY A 168 -7.19 -0.16 -4.41
C GLY A 168 -5.98 -1.07 -4.24
N ASP A 169 -5.87 -1.82 -3.14
CA ASP A 169 -4.71 -2.68 -2.89
C ASP A 169 -4.69 -3.90 -3.81
N ALA A 170 -3.47 -4.39 -4.07
CA ALA A 170 -3.24 -5.53 -4.94
C ALA A 170 -3.67 -6.86 -4.29
N ILE A 171 -4.42 -7.65 -5.05
CA ILE A 171 -4.67 -9.06 -4.78
C ILE A 171 -4.18 -9.88 -5.98
N THR A 172 -3.66 -11.07 -5.70
CA THR A 172 -3.00 -11.91 -6.72
C THR A 172 -3.52 -13.34 -6.71
N THR A 173 -3.54 -13.96 -7.88
CA THR A 173 -3.84 -15.39 -8.06
C THR A 173 -3.15 -15.89 -9.33
N GLY A 174 -2.52 -17.07 -9.29
CA GLY A 174 -1.95 -17.70 -10.50
C GLY A 174 -1.02 -16.82 -11.35
N GLY A 175 -0.26 -15.90 -10.74
CA GLY A 175 0.59 -14.93 -11.44
C GLY A 175 -0.13 -13.68 -12.00
N SER A 176 -1.46 -13.63 -11.90
CA SER A 176 -2.28 -12.46 -12.23
C SER A 176 -2.45 -11.53 -11.03
N ARG A 177 -2.66 -10.24 -11.32
CA ARG A 177 -2.89 -9.18 -10.33
C ARG A 177 -4.20 -8.45 -10.64
N CYS A 178 -5.02 -8.30 -9.62
CA CYS A 178 -6.18 -7.42 -9.60
C CYS A 178 -6.12 -6.54 -8.35
N SER A 179 -7.18 -5.75 -8.14
CA SER A 179 -7.29 -4.81 -7.03
C SER A 179 -8.58 -5.05 -6.23
N VAL A 180 -8.61 -4.53 -5.01
CA VAL A 180 -9.78 -4.55 -4.12
C VAL A 180 -10.66 -3.32 -4.37
N SER A 181 -11.99 -3.48 -4.39
CA SER A 181 -12.93 -2.36 -4.47
C SER A 181 -13.39 -1.91 -3.09
N ALA A 182 -13.96 -2.82 -2.31
CA ALA A 182 -14.49 -2.58 -0.98
C ALA A 182 -14.55 -3.89 -0.18
N ILE A 183 -14.75 -3.78 1.13
CA ILE A 183 -14.97 -4.89 2.04
C ILE A 183 -16.45 -4.89 2.44
N GLY A 184 -17.13 -6.00 2.19
CA GLY A 184 -18.50 -6.22 2.62
C GLY A 184 -18.61 -7.25 3.75
N VAL A 185 -19.71 -7.19 4.51
CA VAL A 185 -20.03 -8.16 5.57
C VAL A 185 -21.41 -8.75 5.32
N ALA A 186 -21.49 -10.08 5.34
CA ALA A 186 -22.76 -10.81 5.32
C ALA A 186 -22.73 -11.91 6.38
N GLY A 187 -23.69 -11.90 7.31
CA GLY A 187 -23.78 -12.90 8.38
C GLY A 187 -22.52 -13.02 9.25
N GLY A 188 -21.84 -11.91 9.51
CA GLY A 188 -20.57 -11.87 10.26
C GLY A 188 -19.35 -12.36 9.49
N THR A 189 -19.49 -12.72 8.20
CA THR A 189 -18.39 -13.09 7.32
C THR A 189 -17.99 -11.91 6.45
N GLU A 190 -16.69 -11.64 6.36
CA GLU A 190 -16.13 -10.60 5.50
C GLU A 190 -15.87 -11.11 4.08
N TYR A 191 -16.16 -10.25 3.10
CA TYR A 191 -15.96 -10.50 1.68
C TYR A 191 -15.19 -9.35 1.05
N VAL A 192 -14.14 -9.67 0.32
CA VAL A 192 -13.46 -8.71 -0.57
C VAL A 192 -14.25 -8.64 -1.87
N MET A 193 -14.71 -7.44 -2.21
CA MET A 193 -15.37 -7.14 -3.48
C MET A 193 -14.31 -6.81 -4.54
N THR A 194 -14.40 -7.45 -5.70
CA THR A 194 -13.48 -7.26 -6.83
C THR A 194 -14.21 -7.57 -8.15
N ALA A 195 -13.52 -7.55 -9.29
CA ALA A 195 -14.12 -7.83 -10.59
C ALA A 195 -14.37 -9.32 -10.80
N GLY A 196 -15.40 -9.67 -11.59
CA GLY A 196 -15.75 -11.05 -11.90
C GLY A 196 -14.76 -11.69 -12.86
N HIS A 197 -14.30 -10.94 -13.87
CA HIS A 197 -13.25 -11.43 -14.77
C HIS A 197 -11.96 -11.75 -14.00
N CYS A 198 -11.68 -11.04 -12.89
CA CYS A 198 -10.60 -11.39 -11.99
C CYS A 198 -10.87 -12.72 -11.31
N THR A 199 -11.97 -12.87 -10.57
CA THR A 199 -12.24 -14.12 -9.83
C THR A 199 -12.48 -15.35 -10.72
N ASN A 200 -12.69 -15.17 -12.03
CA ASN A 200 -12.64 -16.27 -13.01
C ASN A 200 -11.24 -16.85 -13.21
N ILE A 201 -10.17 -16.08 -12.98
CA ILE A 201 -8.77 -16.53 -13.15
C ILE A 201 -8.41 -17.63 -12.15
N GLY A 202 -8.86 -17.50 -10.90
CA GLY A 202 -8.47 -18.41 -9.83
C GLY A 202 -9.38 -18.36 -8.62
N ALA A 203 -9.43 -19.48 -7.90
CA ALA A 203 -10.28 -19.63 -6.71
C ALA A 203 -9.65 -19.02 -5.46
N THR A 204 -8.34 -19.13 -5.27
CA THR A 204 -7.63 -18.64 -4.07
C THR A 204 -6.87 -17.37 -4.37
N TRP A 205 -7.01 -16.37 -3.50
CA TRP A 205 -6.39 -15.06 -3.66
C TRP A 205 -5.49 -14.73 -2.49
N SER A 206 -4.39 -14.04 -2.80
CA SER A 206 -3.34 -13.70 -1.84
C SER A 206 -2.89 -12.25 -1.97
N ALA A 207 -2.40 -11.68 -0.87
CA ALA A 207 -1.78 -10.37 -0.79
C ALA A 207 -0.59 -10.45 0.18
N GLY A 208 0.55 -9.90 -0.23
CA GLY A 208 1.77 -9.92 0.61
C GLY A 208 2.22 -11.32 1.04
N GLY A 209 1.95 -12.35 0.23
CA GLY A 209 2.26 -13.75 0.55
C GLY A 209 1.29 -14.44 1.51
N GLN A 210 0.25 -13.75 1.98
CA GLN A 210 -0.80 -14.31 2.84
C GLN A 210 -2.08 -14.58 2.05
N THR A 211 -2.82 -15.62 2.43
CA THR A 211 -4.11 -15.92 1.79
C THR A 211 -5.15 -14.91 2.25
N VAL A 212 -5.69 -14.14 1.31
CA VAL A 212 -6.81 -13.22 1.53
C VAL A 212 -8.09 -14.02 1.70
N GLY A 213 -8.33 -14.99 0.81
CA GLY A 213 -9.54 -15.77 0.85
C GLY A 213 -9.77 -16.60 -0.41
N THR A 214 -10.97 -17.13 -0.51
CA THR A 214 -11.42 -17.93 -1.67
C THR A 214 -12.65 -17.31 -2.32
N ARG A 215 -12.71 -17.36 -3.64
CA ARG A 215 -13.85 -16.91 -4.44
C ARG A 215 -15.15 -17.55 -3.95
N GLN A 216 -16.16 -16.71 -3.76
CA GLN A 216 -17.53 -17.10 -3.44
C GLN A 216 -18.45 -16.87 -4.65
N ILE A 217 -18.48 -15.64 -5.18
CA ILE A 217 -19.27 -15.29 -6.37
C ILE A 217 -18.32 -14.85 -7.49
N SER A 218 -18.68 -15.19 -8.73
CA SER A 218 -18.12 -14.61 -9.94
C SER A 218 -19.21 -14.44 -10.98
N ARG A 219 -19.27 -13.27 -11.61
CA ARG A 219 -20.14 -12.93 -12.74
C ARG A 219 -19.31 -12.16 -13.77
N PHE A 220 -19.08 -12.80 -14.91
CA PHE A 220 -18.48 -12.22 -16.11
C PHE A 220 -18.54 -13.25 -17.27
N PRO A 221 -18.97 -12.87 -18.50
CA PRO A 221 -19.54 -11.57 -18.87
C PRO A 221 -21.01 -11.42 -18.40
N GLY A 222 -21.74 -10.42 -18.91
CA GLY A 222 -23.08 -10.03 -18.46
C GLY A 222 -23.01 -8.89 -17.45
N ASP A 223 -22.38 -9.18 -16.31
CA ASP A 223 -21.97 -8.25 -15.26
C ASP A 223 -20.45 -8.41 -15.05
N ASP A 224 -19.82 -7.60 -14.21
CA ASP A 224 -18.40 -7.78 -13.87
C ASP A 224 -18.10 -7.54 -12.38
N TYR A 225 -18.58 -8.46 -11.55
CA TYR A 225 -18.22 -8.50 -10.13
C TYR A 225 -17.93 -9.92 -9.63
N GLY A 226 -17.10 -9.96 -8.60
CA GLY A 226 -16.77 -11.17 -7.86
C GLY A 226 -16.57 -10.86 -6.39
N THR A 227 -16.75 -11.88 -5.57
CA THR A 227 -16.52 -11.80 -4.13
C THR A 227 -15.57 -12.88 -3.68
N ILE A 228 -14.69 -12.54 -2.74
CA ILE A 228 -13.74 -13.46 -2.14
C ILE A 228 -14.05 -13.52 -0.65
N ARG A 229 -14.46 -14.69 -0.15
CA ARG A 229 -14.72 -14.95 1.26
C ARG A 229 -13.39 -14.92 2.02
N SER A 230 -13.28 -14.04 3.01
CA SER A 230 -12.06 -13.85 3.80
C SER A 230 -11.63 -15.13 4.53
N ALA A 231 -10.33 -15.41 4.52
CA ALA A 231 -9.71 -16.46 5.33
C ALA A 231 -9.26 -15.95 6.73
N GLY A 232 -9.40 -14.65 7.02
CA GLY A 232 -9.04 -14.05 8.31
C GLY A 232 -7.53 -13.90 8.58
N GLN A 233 -6.67 -14.18 7.59
CA GLN A 233 -5.22 -14.03 7.75
C GLN A 233 -4.76 -12.57 7.56
N VAL A 234 -5.43 -11.83 6.68
CA VAL A 234 -5.17 -10.42 6.38
C VAL A 234 -6.25 -9.55 7.03
N GLN A 235 -5.86 -8.39 7.58
CA GLN A 235 -6.82 -7.44 8.12
C GLN A 235 -7.45 -6.66 6.98
N LEU A 236 -8.79 -6.72 6.88
CA LEU A 236 -9.55 -6.05 5.84
C LEU A 236 -10.12 -4.74 6.39
N ASP A 237 -9.96 -3.63 5.67
CA ASP A 237 -10.62 -2.37 6.02
C ASP A 237 -11.08 -1.59 4.79
N ASN A 238 -12.01 -0.65 5.02
CA ASN A 238 -12.61 0.19 3.98
C ASN A 238 -11.97 1.58 3.91
N ALA A 239 -10.86 1.79 4.60
CA ALA A 239 -10.28 3.11 4.86
C ALA A 239 -11.36 4.13 5.30
N GLN A 240 -11.65 5.11 4.45
CA GLN A 240 -12.62 6.19 4.70
C GLN A 240 -14.03 5.93 4.15
N LEU A 241 -14.27 4.77 3.53
CA LEU A 241 -15.59 4.47 2.96
C LEU A 241 -16.57 4.15 4.10
N THR A 242 -17.69 4.86 4.12
CA THR A 242 -18.76 4.67 5.12
C THR A 242 -20.12 4.43 4.49
N GLU A 243 -20.27 4.69 3.19
CA GLU A 243 -21.53 4.59 2.48
C GLU A 243 -21.33 3.92 1.12
N VAL A 244 -22.42 3.38 0.57
CA VAL A 244 -22.47 2.83 -0.79
C VAL A 244 -23.55 3.59 -1.53
N GLY A 245 -23.27 4.04 -2.75
CA GLY A 245 -24.26 4.84 -3.48
C GLY A 245 -23.87 5.20 -4.90
N ARG A 246 -24.84 5.77 -5.60
CA ARG A 246 -24.74 6.22 -6.99
C ARG A 246 -24.78 7.76 -7.05
N PRO A 247 -23.64 8.45 -6.98
CA PRO A 247 -23.60 9.91 -7.05
C PRO A 247 -24.06 10.43 -8.42
N ALA A 248 -24.47 11.70 -8.50
CA ALA A 248 -24.93 12.29 -9.74
C ALA A 248 -23.82 12.33 -10.83
N VAL A 249 -24.22 12.26 -12.10
CA VAL A 249 -23.31 12.52 -13.24
C VAL A 249 -22.62 13.87 -13.09
N GLY A 250 -21.33 13.91 -13.43
CA GLY A 250 -20.47 15.09 -13.27
C GLY A 250 -19.75 15.16 -11.92
N THR A 251 -20.13 14.32 -10.95
CA THR A 251 -19.46 14.21 -9.64
C THR A 251 -17.98 13.91 -9.81
N GLN A 252 -17.14 14.59 -9.03
CA GLN A 252 -15.72 14.27 -8.96
C GLN A 252 -15.54 12.92 -8.27
N ILE A 253 -14.78 12.03 -8.91
CA ILE A 253 -14.52 10.69 -8.42
C ILE A 253 -13.03 10.43 -8.29
N GLN A 254 -12.69 9.45 -7.47
CA GLN A 254 -11.36 8.88 -7.34
C GLN A 254 -11.45 7.39 -7.62
N LYS A 255 -10.67 6.92 -8.58
CA LYS A 255 -10.41 5.49 -8.77
C LYS A 255 -9.14 5.13 -8.00
N LYS A 256 -9.14 4.01 -7.28
CA LYS A 256 -7.97 3.41 -6.62
C LYS A 256 -7.70 2.02 -7.20
N GLY A 257 -6.46 1.72 -7.54
CA GLY A 257 -6.05 0.41 -8.05
C GLY A 257 -4.55 0.20 -8.01
N SER A 258 -4.13 -1.07 -8.10
CA SER A 258 -2.75 -1.51 -7.86
C SER A 258 -1.73 -1.11 -8.92
N THR A 259 -2.18 -0.56 -10.05
CA THR A 259 -1.31 -0.20 -11.18
C THR A 259 -1.09 1.30 -11.25
N THR A 260 -2.18 2.07 -11.31
CA THR A 260 -2.12 3.53 -11.45
C THR A 260 -2.27 4.25 -10.12
N GLY A 261 -2.47 3.52 -9.02
CA GLY A 261 -2.73 4.11 -7.71
C GLY A 261 -4.07 4.83 -7.69
N THR A 262 -4.08 6.02 -7.07
CA THR A 262 -5.26 6.89 -7.02
C THR A 262 -5.24 7.87 -8.19
N THR A 263 -6.29 7.83 -9.00
CA THR A 263 -6.47 8.73 -10.14
C THR A 263 -7.81 9.43 -10.02
N SER A 264 -7.86 10.71 -10.31
CA SER A 264 -9.10 11.50 -10.27
C SER A 264 -9.75 11.60 -11.64
N GLY A 265 -11.06 11.80 -11.66
CA GLY A 265 -11.84 12.01 -12.86
C GLY A 265 -13.24 12.50 -12.53
N ARG A 266 -14.14 12.40 -13.52
CA ARG A 266 -15.57 12.66 -13.33
C ARG A 266 -16.39 11.45 -13.71
N LEU A 267 -17.50 11.28 -13.01
CA LEU A 267 -18.55 10.35 -13.43
C LEU A 267 -19.20 10.90 -14.70
N VAL A 268 -19.18 10.13 -15.78
CA VAL A 268 -19.70 10.52 -17.09
C VAL A 268 -21.12 10.01 -17.30
N GLY A 269 -21.41 8.79 -16.85
CA GLY A 269 -22.73 8.19 -17.05
C GLY A 269 -22.89 6.86 -16.36
N TYR A 270 -24.14 6.41 -16.30
CA TYR A 270 -24.54 5.08 -15.89
C TYR A 270 -25.14 4.34 -17.09
N ASP A 271 -25.43 3.06 -16.89
CA ASP A 271 -26.11 2.20 -17.87
C ASP A 271 -25.40 2.10 -19.23
N ARG A 272 -24.07 1.97 -19.19
CA ARG A 272 -23.29 1.65 -20.39
C ARG A 272 -23.29 0.15 -20.65
N THR A 273 -23.41 -0.22 -21.92
CA THR A 273 -23.06 -1.55 -22.39
C THR A 273 -21.66 -1.51 -22.97
N VAL A 274 -20.76 -2.33 -22.41
CA VAL A 274 -19.38 -2.47 -22.86
C VAL A 274 -19.21 -3.83 -23.50
N ASN A 275 -18.72 -3.87 -24.74
CA ASN A 275 -18.53 -5.11 -25.48
C ASN A 275 -17.05 -5.53 -25.41
N TYR A 276 -16.72 -6.42 -24.47
CA TYR A 276 -15.40 -7.04 -24.40
C TYR A 276 -15.29 -8.22 -25.37
N GLN A 277 -14.08 -8.77 -25.53
CA GLN A 277 -13.86 -9.94 -26.39
C GLN A 277 -14.60 -11.17 -25.85
N GLU A 278 -14.74 -11.25 -24.53
CA GLU A 278 -15.40 -12.34 -23.80
C GLU A 278 -16.93 -12.22 -23.82
N GLY A 279 -17.47 -11.03 -24.08
CA GLY A 279 -18.90 -10.77 -24.17
C GLY A 279 -19.31 -9.36 -23.71
N ALA A 280 -20.59 -9.07 -23.85
CA ALA A 280 -21.18 -7.81 -23.41
C ALA A 280 -21.36 -7.77 -21.89
N VAL A 281 -21.00 -6.65 -21.27
CA VAL A 281 -21.29 -6.31 -19.87
C VAL A 281 -22.19 -5.09 -19.85
N ARG A 282 -23.28 -5.12 -19.08
CA ARG A 282 -24.33 -4.09 -19.07
C ARG A 282 -24.33 -3.29 -17.78
N GLN A 283 -25.14 -2.22 -17.73
CA GLN A 283 -25.37 -1.40 -16.54
C GLN A 283 -24.10 -0.72 -15.97
N MET A 284 -23.08 -0.54 -16.80
CA MET A 284 -21.78 -0.05 -16.37
C MET A 284 -21.78 1.46 -16.10
N ILE A 285 -20.93 1.86 -15.16
CA ILE A 285 -20.60 3.27 -14.88
C ILE A 285 -19.44 3.66 -15.80
N GLU A 286 -19.55 4.80 -16.47
CA GLU A 286 -18.47 5.41 -17.24
C GLU A 286 -17.83 6.56 -16.46
N THR A 287 -16.49 6.63 -16.47
CA THR A 287 -15.75 7.75 -15.88
C THR A 287 -14.56 8.17 -16.75
N THR A 288 -14.03 9.36 -16.45
CA THR A 288 -12.77 9.83 -17.04
C THR A 288 -11.53 9.49 -16.20
N ALA A 289 -11.68 8.77 -15.08
CA ALA A 289 -10.53 8.42 -14.26
C ALA A 289 -9.66 7.37 -14.98
N CYS A 290 -8.35 7.55 -14.90
CA CYS A 290 -7.39 6.67 -15.51
C CYS A 290 -7.41 5.27 -14.88
N SER A 291 -7.48 4.22 -15.70
CA SER A 291 -7.31 2.83 -15.27
C SER A 291 -6.40 2.09 -16.25
N GLN A 292 -5.56 1.19 -15.77
CA GLN A 292 -4.66 0.38 -16.61
C GLN A 292 -4.70 -1.10 -16.19
N PRO A 293 -4.20 -2.04 -17.02
CA PRO A 293 -4.18 -3.47 -16.69
C PRO A 293 -3.62 -3.73 -15.28
N GLY A 294 -4.41 -4.43 -14.45
CA GLY A 294 -4.14 -4.67 -13.03
C GLY A 294 -4.92 -3.77 -12.07
N ASP A 295 -5.49 -2.66 -12.54
CA ASP A 295 -6.47 -1.88 -11.77
C ASP A 295 -7.85 -2.53 -11.70
N SER A 296 -8.10 -3.55 -12.52
CA SER A 296 -9.30 -4.40 -12.49
C SER A 296 -9.66 -4.81 -11.07
N GLY A 297 -10.93 -4.71 -10.70
CA GLY A 297 -11.43 -4.92 -9.36
C GLY A 297 -11.26 -3.75 -8.40
N GLY A 298 -10.53 -2.70 -8.79
CA GLY A 298 -10.24 -1.53 -7.96
C GLY A 298 -11.47 -0.71 -7.61
N SER A 299 -11.30 0.20 -6.65
CA SER A 299 -12.40 0.99 -6.08
C SER A 299 -12.67 2.25 -6.90
N LEU A 300 -13.94 2.54 -7.17
CA LEU A 300 -14.41 3.86 -7.57
C LEU A 300 -15.11 4.53 -6.40
N GLN A 301 -14.70 5.75 -6.06
CA GLN A 301 -15.13 6.44 -4.85
C GLN A 301 -15.53 7.90 -5.13
N ALA A 302 -16.51 8.41 -4.38
CA ALA A 302 -16.83 9.83 -4.30
C ALA A 302 -16.78 10.25 -2.82
N GLY A 303 -15.64 10.79 -2.37
CA GLY A 303 -15.42 11.06 -0.95
C GLY A 303 -15.39 9.78 -0.11
N ASN A 304 -16.35 9.64 0.80
CA ASN A 304 -16.59 8.46 1.64
C ASN A 304 -17.60 7.47 1.03
N ILE A 305 -18.12 7.75 -0.17
CA ILE A 305 -19.10 6.89 -0.86
C ILE A 305 -18.35 5.90 -1.78
N ALA A 306 -18.62 4.62 -1.58
CA ALA A 306 -18.18 3.52 -2.43
C ALA A 306 -19.15 3.37 -3.61
N VAL A 307 -18.65 3.52 -4.84
CA VAL A 307 -19.48 3.67 -6.04
C VAL A 307 -19.43 2.44 -6.94
N GLY A 308 -18.23 1.91 -7.21
CA GLY A 308 -18.08 0.86 -8.22
C GLY A 308 -16.78 0.07 -8.14
N ILE A 309 -16.71 -0.95 -9.00
CA ILE A 309 -15.62 -1.90 -9.14
C ILE A 309 -15.03 -1.74 -10.54
N THR A 310 -13.73 -1.48 -10.66
CA THR A 310 -13.08 -1.31 -11.98
C THR A 310 -13.26 -2.57 -12.82
N SER A 311 -13.85 -2.44 -14.00
CA SER A 311 -13.97 -3.54 -14.96
C SER A 311 -12.87 -3.41 -16.02
N GLY A 312 -12.80 -2.27 -16.69
CA GLY A 312 -11.84 -2.04 -17.75
C GLY A 312 -11.80 -0.58 -18.19
N GLY A 313 -11.09 -0.31 -19.27
CA GLY A 313 -11.03 1.02 -19.89
C GLY A 313 -10.56 0.94 -21.32
N THR A 314 -10.65 2.06 -22.03
CA THR A 314 -10.15 2.18 -23.41
C THR A 314 -8.65 1.92 -23.46
N THR A 315 -8.19 1.27 -24.54
CA THR A 315 -6.76 1.01 -24.74
C THR A 315 -5.98 2.30 -25.00
N GLY A 316 -4.72 2.33 -24.58
CA GLY A 316 -3.84 3.49 -24.71
C GLY A 316 -3.53 4.19 -23.39
N GLY A 317 -2.79 5.31 -23.47
CA GLY A 317 -2.43 6.10 -22.31
C GLY A 317 -3.60 6.89 -21.74
N CYS A 318 -3.48 7.28 -20.47
CA CYS A 318 -4.49 8.08 -19.76
C CYS A 318 -4.48 9.56 -20.19
N GLY A 319 -4.89 9.82 -21.43
CA GLY A 319 -5.05 11.15 -22.02
C GLY A 319 -6.46 11.71 -21.88
N ALA A 320 -6.72 12.84 -22.56
CA ALA A 320 -7.95 13.63 -22.44
C ALA A 320 -9.25 12.88 -22.81
N ASN A 321 -9.16 11.82 -23.62
CA ASN A 321 -10.32 11.04 -24.08
C ASN A 321 -10.37 9.63 -23.47
N PHE A 322 -9.63 9.39 -22.38
CA PHE A 322 -9.64 8.10 -21.72
C PHE A 322 -10.99 7.83 -21.06
N GLN A 323 -11.54 6.63 -21.30
CA GLN A 323 -12.76 6.16 -20.66
C GLN A 323 -12.45 4.92 -19.82
N SER A 324 -12.98 4.88 -18.60
CA SER A 324 -12.99 3.70 -17.76
C SER A 324 -14.41 3.30 -17.40
N PHE A 325 -14.59 2.00 -17.21
CA PHE A 325 -15.88 1.37 -16.96
C PHE A 325 -15.85 0.59 -15.66
N PHE A 326 -16.93 0.69 -14.89
CA PHE A 326 -17.04 0.09 -13.57
C PHE A 326 -18.38 -0.60 -13.40
N GLN A 327 -18.37 -1.74 -12.73
CA GLN A 327 -19.58 -2.39 -12.24
C GLN A 327 -20.09 -1.63 -11.00
N PRO A 328 -21.39 -1.30 -10.90
CA PRO A 328 -21.96 -0.74 -9.67
C PRO A 328 -21.72 -1.63 -8.44
N LEU A 329 -21.17 -1.06 -7.36
CA LEU A 329 -20.81 -1.82 -6.16
C LEU A 329 -22.03 -2.29 -5.37
N ASP A 330 -23.10 -1.49 -5.37
CA ASP A 330 -24.36 -1.81 -4.69
C ASP A 330 -24.97 -3.11 -5.21
N GLU A 331 -24.92 -3.34 -6.52
CA GLU A 331 -25.36 -4.58 -7.15
C GLU A 331 -24.55 -5.80 -6.68
N ALA A 332 -23.22 -5.68 -6.67
CA ALA A 332 -22.34 -6.76 -6.20
C ALA A 332 -22.58 -7.08 -4.71
N MET A 333 -22.79 -6.06 -3.88
CA MET A 333 -23.13 -6.21 -2.46
C MET A 333 -24.48 -6.87 -2.28
N GLN A 334 -25.50 -6.45 -3.02
CA GLN A 334 -26.84 -7.03 -2.99
C GLN A 334 -26.80 -8.52 -3.38
N ALA A 335 -26.08 -8.87 -4.45
CA ALA A 335 -25.93 -10.26 -4.88
C ALA A 335 -25.23 -11.14 -3.82
N GLN A 336 -24.31 -10.57 -3.04
CA GLN A 336 -23.66 -11.25 -1.93
C GLN A 336 -24.51 -11.28 -0.64
N GLY A 337 -25.56 -10.46 -0.56
CA GLY A 337 -26.29 -10.20 0.68
C GLY A 337 -25.44 -9.46 1.72
N ALA A 338 -24.47 -8.66 1.27
CA ALA A 338 -23.52 -7.94 2.12
C ALA A 338 -23.90 -6.46 2.28
N THR A 339 -23.50 -5.89 3.41
CA THR A 339 -23.40 -4.43 3.59
C THR A 339 -21.93 -4.03 3.60
N LEU A 340 -21.63 -2.74 3.43
CA LEU A 340 -20.28 -2.23 3.66
C LEU A 340 -19.86 -2.55 5.11
N LYS A 341 -18.61 -3.02 5.29
CA LYS A 341 -18.00 -3.26 6.61
C LYS A 341 -17.83 -1.95 7.37
#